data_AF-V6Z0U3-F1
#
_entry.id   AF-V6Z0U3-F1
#
_cell.length_a   1.000
_cell.length_b   1.000
_cell.length_c   1.000
_cell.angle_alpha   90.00
_cell.angle_beta   90.00
_cell.angle_gamma   90.00
#
_symmetry.space_group_name_H-M   'P 1'
#
loop_
_entity.id
_entity.type
_entity.pdbx_description
1 polymer ?
#
loop_
_entity_poly.entity_id
_entity_poly.type
_entity_poly.pdbx_seq_one_letter_code
_entity_poly.pdbx_strand_id
1 'polypeptide(L)'
;MVIYLIVHALWLVGIHGANIVMGLVNPILLANMAQNVEGANITYAGEFTNSYVTMGGSGATLGLCLFIAFMAKSEQLSMLGKASIGPALFNINEPLVFGLPIVYNPTLALPFMLAPMVSASIGYWVIKLGFVAKTIIQTPWPTPVGLGAYVGSGGNIPAFLVSLLCAVAAFVVWFPFIKMYDSQLLKEERENAAAISEA
;
A
#
# COMPACT_ATOMS: atom_id res chain seq x y z
N MET A 1 -5.64 -13.50 -0.05
CA MET A 1 -6.62 -12.73 -0.85
C MET A 1 -7.82 -12.31 -0.03
N VAL A 2 -8.64 -13.23 0.49
CA VAL A 2 -9.83 -12.90 1.30
C VAL A 2 -9.54 -11.96 2.47
N ILE A 3 -8.45 -12.20 3.22
CA ILE A 3 -8.01 -11.32 4.32
C ILE A 3 -7.87 -9.87 3.86
N TYR A 4 -7.13 -9.63 2.78
CA TYR A 4 -6.90 -8.28 2.26
C TYR A 4 -8.15 -7.67 1.63
N LEU A 5 -9.01 -8.49 1.01
CA LEU A 5 -10.31 -8.01 0.53
C LEU A 5 -11.14 -7.43 1.68
N ILE A 6 -11.22 -8.13 2.81
CA ILE A 6 -11.96 -7.70 4.00
C ILE A 6 -11.33 -6.45 4.61
N VAL A 7 -10.00 -6.42 4.75
CA VAL A 7 -9.27 -5.23 5.26
C VAL A 7 -9.67 -3.97 4.47
N HIS A 8 -9.62 -4.03 3.15
CA HIS A 8 -9.87 -2.85 2.32
C HIS A 8 -11.36 -2.55 2.20
N ALA A 9 -12.24 -3.56 2.22
CA ALA A 9 -13.69 -3.35 2.27
C ALA A 9 -14.13 -2.61 3.54
N LEU A 10 -13.52 -2.90 4.70
CA LEU A 10 -13.79 -2.17 5.94
C LEU A 10 -13.38 -0.70 5.85
N TRP A 11 -12.25 -0.41 5.21
CA TRP A 11 -11.81 0.96 4.96
C TRP A 11 -12.82 1.75 4.11
N LEU A 12 -13.50 1.09 3.16
CA LEU A 12 -14.54 1.72 2.33
C LEU A 12 -15.81 2.09 3.11
N VAL A 13 -15.94 1.67 4.37
CA VAL A 13 -17.03 2.11 5.26
C VAL A 13 -16.52 2.90 6.46
N GLY A 14 -15.28 3.41 6.39
CA GLY A 14 -14.67 4.24 7.42
C GLY A 14 -14.14 3.46 8.63
N ILE A 15 -14.11 2.13 8.58
CA ILE A 15 -13.53 1.29 9.63
C ILE A 15 -12.07 1.01 9.29
N HIS A 16 -11.17 1.20 10.25
CA HIS A 16 -9.75 0.93 10.05
C HIS A 16 -9.48 -0.59 9.94
N GLY A 17 -9.68 -1.15 8.74
CA GLY A 17 -9.74 -2.60 8.53
C GLY A 17 -8.46 -3.35 8.91
N ALA A 18 -7.30 -2.72 8.77
CA ALA A 18 -6.03 -3.34 9.17
C ALA A 18 -5.97 -3.61 10.68
N ASN A 19 -6.45 -2.69 11.53
CA ASN A 19 -6.43 -2.85 12.99
C ASN A 19 -7.37 -3.97 13.44
N ILE A 20 -8.53 -4.12 12.77
CA ILE A 20 -9.52 -5.14 13.09
C ILE A 20 -9.03 -6.52 12.64
N VAL A 21 -8.71 -6.66 11.35
CA VAL A 21 -8.42 -7.97 10.76
C VAL A 21 -7.01 -8.44 11.14
N MET A 22 -6.01 -7.58 11.08
CA MET A 22 -4.64 -7.98 11.41
C MET A 22 -4.45 -8.25 12.90
N GLY A 23 -5.27 -7.67 13.77
CA GLY A 23 -5.30 -8.04 15.20
C GLY A 23 -5.60 -9.53 15.43
N LEU A 24 -6.39 -10.15 14.55
CA LEU A 24 -6.71 -11.58 14.59
C LEU A 24 -5.70 -12.42 13.80
N VAL A 25 -5.17 -11.88 12.71
CA VAL A 25 -4.29 -12.61 11.79
C VAL A 25 -2.83 -12.64 12.26
N ASN A 26 -2.33 -11.56 12.86
CA ASN A 26 -0.91 -11.45 13.25
C ASN A 26 -0.41 -12.58 14.16
N PRO A 27 -1.15 -13.05 15.18
CA PRO A 27 -0.72 -14.21 15.97
C PRO A 27 -0.42 -15.46 15.12
N ILE A 28 -1.18 -15.68 14.05
CA ILE A 28 -0.98 -16.80 13.11
C ILE A 28 0.30 -16.58 12.29
N LEU A 29 0.53 -15.36 11.79
CA LEU A 29 1.74 -15.03 11.02
C LEU A 29 3.00 -15.15 11.88
N LEU A 30 2.92 -14.77 13.15
CA LEU A 30 4.02 -14.93 14.11
C LEU A 30 4.31 -16.41 14.39
N ALA A 31 3.29 -17.24 14.56
CA ALA A 31 3.46 -18.69 14.71
C ALA A 31 4.09 -19.32 13.46
N ASN A 32 3.62 -18.93 12.26
CA ASN A 32 4.20 -19.38 10.99
C ASN A 32 5.68 -18.96 10.84
N MET A 33 6.02 -17.76 11.29
CA MET A 33 7.40 -17.26 11.26
C MET A 33 8.29 -18.06 12.23
N ALA A 34 7.80 -18.38 13.43
CA ALA A 34 8.55 -19.22 14.37
C ALA A 34 8.85 -20.60 13.76
N GLN A 35 7.87 -21.22 13.08
CA GLN A 35 8.11 -22.47 12.34
C GLN A 35 9.12 -22.31 11.19
N ASN A 36 9.15 -21.15 10.52
CA ASN A 36 10.14 -20.87 9.49
C ASN A 36 11.56 -20.81 10.03
N VAL A 37 11.75 -20.31 11.26
CA VAL A 37 13.04 -20.31 11.97
C VAL A 37 13.52 -21.75 12.21
N GLU A 38 12.59 -22.66 12.52
CA GLU A 38 12.87 -24.09 12.72
C GLU A 38 13.05 -24.88 11.41
N GLY A 39 12.91 -24.23 10.25
CA GLY A 39 13.16 -24.83 8.94
C GLY A 39 11.93 -25.02 8.05
N ALA A 40 10.71 -24.77 8.54
CA ALA A 40 9.51 -24.80 7.70
C ALA A 40 9.58 -23.76 6.57
N ASN A 41 8.77 -23.91 5.52
CA ASN A 41 8.74 -22.96 4.40
C ASN A 41 7.32 -22.41 4.16
N ILE A 42 6.84 -21.63 5.13
CA ILE A 42 5.54 -20.99 5.12
C ILE A 42 5.68 -19.58 4.57
N THR A 43 5.06 -19.35 3.41
CA THR A 43 5.08 -18.06 2.70
C THR A 43 4.42 -16.93 3.49
N TYR A 44 3.26 -17.20 4.09
CA TYR A 44 2.47 -16.19 4.78
C TYR A 44 2.84 -16.14 6.27
N ALA A 45 3.90 -15.41 6.58
CA ALA A 45 4.54 -15.38 7.89
C ALA A 45 5.14 -14.02 8.22
N GLY A 46 5.24 -13.69 9.52
CA GLY A 46 5.80 -12.44 10.04
C GLY A 46 5.16 -11.20 9.42
N GLU A 47 5.95 -10.19 9.09
CA GLU A 47 5.48 -8.95 8.46
C GLU A 47 5.23 -9.04 6.95
N PHE A 48 4.69 -10.15 6.44
CA PHE A 48 4.39 -10.31 5.01
C PHE A 48 3.53 -9.17 4.46
N THR A 49 2.52 -8.73 5.22
CA THR A 49 1.59 -7.67 4.83
C THR A 49 2.31 -6.34 4.57
N ASN A 50 3.09 -5.83 5.53
CA ASN A 50 3.79 -4.55 5.38
C ASN A 50 5.00 -4.66 4.43
N SER A 51 5.60 -5.85 4.32
CA SER A 51 6.76 -6.08 3.46
C SER A 51 6.40 -6.13 1.98
N TYR A 52 5.22 -6.63 1.61
CA TYR A 52 4.89 -6.91 0.20
C TYR A 52 3.50 -6.46 -0.24
N VAL A 53 2.59 -6.10 0.67
CA VAL A 53 1.16 -5.93 0.33
C VAL A 53 0.72 -4.48 0.46
N THR A 54 0.87 -3.91 1.64
CA THR A 54 0.37 -2.57 1.99
C THR A 54 1.52 -1.57 2.04
N MET A 55 2.36 -1.58 1.01
CA MET A 55 3.51 -0.69 0.95
C MET A 55 3.05 0.76 0.78
N GLY A 56 3.48 1.60 1.71
CA GLY A 56 2.95 2.95 1.83
C GLY A 56 1.55 3.02 2.44
N GLY A 57 1.11 1.98 3.14
CA GLY A 57 -0.14 1.90 3.89
C GLY A 57 -1.27 1.14 3.19
N SER A 58 -2.48 1.27 3.73
CA SER A 58 -3.65 0.57 3.20
C SER A 58 -3.93 0.97 1.75
N GLY A 59 -4.20 -0.01 0.89
CA GLY A 59 -4.35 0.20 -0.55
C GLY A 59 -3.05 0.21 -1.33
N ALA A 60 -1.90 -0.06 -0.71
CA ALA A 60 -0.58 -0.07 -1.36
C ALA A 60 -0.25 1.28 -2.02
N THR A 61 -0.40 2.36 -1.26
CA THR A 61 -0.45 3.74 -1.79
C THR A 61 0.89 4.42 -1.94
N LEU A 62 2.03 3.74 -1.78
CA LEU A 62 3.33 4.40 -1.89
C LEU A 62 3.53 5.09 -3.25
N GLY A 63 3.37 4.35 -4.34
CA GLY A 63 3.57 4.92 -5.68
C GLY A 63 2.50 5.96 -6.02
N LEU A 64 1.27 5.77 -5.53
CA LEU A 64 0.21 6.78 -5.59
C LEU A 64 0.68 8.10 -4.95
N CYS A 65 1.18 8.03 -3.71
CA CYS A 65 1.68 9.18 -2.94
C CYS A 65 2.79 9.92 -3.68
N LEU A 66 3.80 9.18 -4.16
CA LEU A 66 4.91 9.74 -4.92
C LEU A 66 4.44 10.40 -6.21
N PHE A 67 3.51 9.76 -6.93
CA PHE A 67 2.92 10.34 -8.14
C PHE A 67 2.22 11.66 -7.83
N ILE A 68 1.32 11.70 -6.83
CA ILE A 68 0.59 12.93 -6.55
C ILE A 68 1.48 14.03 -5.98
N ALA A 69 2.52 13.70 -5.22
CA ALA A 69 3.41 14.71 -4.66
C ALA A 69 4.28 15.42 -5.73
N PHE A 70 4.72 14.69 -6.75
CA PHE A 70 5.73 15.18 -7.70
C PHE A 70 5.22 15.36 -9.14
N MET A 71 4.13 14.68 -9.51
CA MET A 71 3.63 14.65 -10.89
C MET A 71 2.14 15.04 -11.04
N ALA A 72 1.39 15.19 -9.94
CA ALA A 72 0.03 15.74 -10.02
C ALA A 72 0.06 17.17 -10.57
N LYS A 73 -0.97 17.50 -11.34
CA LYS A 73 -1.18 18.84 -11.88
C LYS A 73 -2.15 19.66 -11.05
N SER A 74 -3.09 19.02 -10.36
CA SER A 74 -3.98 19.71 -9.42
C SER A 74 -3.21 20.12 -8.16
N GLU A 75 -3.49 21.32 -7.68
CA GLU A 75 -2.84 21.86 -6.48
C GLU A 75 -3.23 21.03 -5.26
N GLN A 76 -4.51 20.64 -5.18
CA GLN A 76 -5.03 19.81 -4.11
C GLN A 76 -4.25 18.49 -3.94
N LEU A 77 -4.05 17.73 -5.02
CA LEU A 77 -3.33 16.45 -4.94
C LEU A 77 -1.83 16.66 -4.71
N SER A 78 -1.25 17.71 -5.29
CA SER A 78 0.17 18.05 -5.07
C SER A 78 0.47 18.31 -3.60
N MET A 79 -0.36 19.13 -2.94
CA MET A 79 -0.23 19.44 -1.52
C MET A 79 -0.44 18.21 -0.65
N LEU A 80 -1.50 17.43 -0.93
CA LEU A 80 -1.80 16.20 -0.20
C LEU A 80 -0.65 15.20 -0.28
N GLY A 81 -0.09 15.00 -1.48
CA GLY A 81 1.06 14.13 -1.69
C GLY A 81 2.27 14.55 -0.88
N LYS A 82 2.66 15.83 -0.97
CA LYS A 82 3.82 16.37 -0.24
C LYS A 82 3.69 16.23 1.27
N ALA A 83 2.50 16.46 1.81
CA ALA A 83 2.21 16.27 3.23
C ALA A 83 2.27 14.79 3.65
N SER A 84 2.02 13.86 2.73
CA SER A 84 1.87 12.44 3.02
C SER A 84 3.15 11.60 2.81
N ILE A 85 4.16 12.09 2.09
CA ILE A 85 5.38 11.31 1.76
C ILE A 85 6.06 10.80 3.03
N GLY A 86 6.25 11.68 4.03
CA GLY A 86 6.93 11.32 5.27
C GLY A 86 6.30 10.09 5.93
N PRO A 87 5.01 10.14 6.30
CA PRO A 87 4.28 8.98 6.80
C PRO A 87 4.29 7.78 5.85
N ALA A 88 4.08 8.00 4.54
CA ALA A 88 3.97 6.91 3.57
C ALA A 88 5.25 6.07 3.46
N LEU A 89 6.43 6.68 3.62
CA LEU A 89 7.69 5.92 3.64
C LEU A 89 7.78 4.92 4.80
N PHE A 90 7.00 5.12 5.86
CA PHE A 90 6.90 4.24 7.04
C PHE A 90 5.56 3.48 7.05
N ASN A 91 4.91 3.30 5.90
CA ASN A 91 3.64 2.59 5.73
C ASN A 91 2.43 3.23 6.46
N ILE A 92 2.52 4.51 6.80
CA ILE A 92 1.45 5.29 7.44
C ILE A 92 0.78 6.16 6.37
N ASN A 93 -0.54 6.08 6.21
CA ASN A 93 -1.21 6.71 5.06
C ASN A 93 -2.60 7.28 5.33
N GLU A 94 -2.94 7.48 6.58
CA GLU A 94 -4.17 8.14 7.03
C GLU A 94 -4.36 9.50 6.35
N PRO A 95 -3.33 10.35 6.16
CA PRO A 95 -3.47 11.57 5.37
C PRO A 95 -4.01 11.31 3.96
N LEU A 96 -3.57 10.24 3.28
CA LEU A 96 -4.04 9.89 1.93
C LEU A 96 -5.44 9.29 1.96
N VAL A 97 -5.70 8.35 2.87
CA VAL A 97 -6.99 7.64 2.95
C VAL A 97 -8.12 8.58 3.29
N PHE A 98 -7.87 9.58 4.15
CA PHE A 98 -8.86 10.59 4.51
C PHE A 98 -8.84 11.83 3.61
N GLY A 99 -7.69 12.15 3.01
CA GLY A 99 -7.56 13.29 2.09
C GLY A 99 -8.07 13.00 0.68
N LEU A 100 -8.09 11.73 0.27
CA LEU A 100 -8.75 11.29 -0.96
C LEU A 100 -10.17 10.79 -0.63
N PRO A 101 -11.16 11.03 -1.50
CA PRO A 101 -12.53 10.55 -1.27
C PRO A 101 -12.68 9.05 -1.60
N ILE A 102 -11.79 8.19 -1.12
CA ILE A 102 -11.76 6.75 -1.46
C ILE A 102 -13.06 6.05 -1.06
N VAL A 103 -13.60 6.41 0.12
CA VAL A 103 -14.85 5.87 0.67
C VAL A 103 -16.06 6.15 -0.23
N TYR A 104 -16.13 7.35 -0.81
CA TYR A 104 -17.29 7.82 -1.56
C TYR A 104 -17.10 7.79 -3.08
N ASN A 105 -15.92 7.41 -3.55
CA ASN A 105 -15.57 7.38 -4.97
C ASN A 105 -15.27 5.95 -5.43
N PRO A 106 -16.24 5.24 -6.05
CA PRO A 106 -16.04 3.88 -6.56
C PRO A 106 -14.83 3.73 -7.49
N THR A 107 -14.49 4.79 -8.22
CA THR A 107 -13.32 4.85 -9.11
C THR A 107 -12.02 4.70 -8.34
N LEU A 108 -11.91 5.30 -7.15
CA LEU A 108 -10.72 5.22 -6.29
C LEU A 108 -10.78 4.02 -5.34
N ALA A 109 -11.98 3.58 -4.97
CA ALA A 109 -12.19 2.36 -4.20
C ALA A 109 -11.67 1.11 -4.94
N LEU A 110 -11.84 1.06 -6.27
CA LEU A 110 -11.40 -0.07 -7.09
C LEU A 110 -9.88 -0.33 -7.02
N PRO A 111 -8.99 0.62 -7.35
CA PRO A 111 -7.54 0.41 -7.21
C PRO A 111 -7.13 0.24 -5.74
N PHE A 112 -7.83 0.87 -4.80
CA PHE A 112 -7.57 0.68 -3.36
C PHE A 112 -7.77 -0.77 -2.90
N MET A 113 -8.69 -1.51 -3.51
CA MET A 113 -8.86 -2.95 -3.26
C MET A 113 -7.93 -3.82 -4.11
N LEU A 114 -7.72 -3.48 -5.38
CA LEU A 114 -6.98 -4.34 -6.33
C LEU A 114 -5.45 -4.24 -6.19
N ALA A 115 -4.89 -3.05 -5.97
CA ALA A 115 -3.45 -2.85 -5.85
C ALA A 115 -2.79 -3.72 -4.75
N PRO A 116 -3.33 -3.83 -3.52
CA PRO A 116 -2.77 -4.72 -2.51
C PRO A 116 -2.95 -6.20 -2.89
N MET A 117 -4.03 -6.58 -3.59
CA MET A 117 -4.22 -7.97 -4.05
C MET A 117 -3.18 -8.38 -5.10
N VAL A 118 -2.86 -7.49 -6.04
CA VAL A 118 -1.79 -7.71 -7.03
C VAL A 118 -0.45 -7.87 -6.32
N SER A 119 -0.12 -6.96 -5.42
CA SER A 119 1.12 -6.97 -4.65
C SER A 119 1.26 -8.23 -3.78
N ALA A 120 0.18 -8.62 -3.09
CA ALA A 120 0.12 -9.85 -2.33
C ALA A 120 0.31 -11.09 -3.20
N SER A 121 -0.20 -11.09 -4.43
CA SER A 121 -0.05 -12.22 -5.36
C SER A 121 1.41 -12.39 -5.77
N ILE A 122 2.07 -11.28 -6.11
CA ILE A 122 3.51 -11.26 -6.45
C ILE A 122 4.32 -11.76 -5.25
N GLY A 123 4.20 -11.11 -4.09
CA GLY A 123 4.96 -11.49 -2.89
C GLY A 123 4.74 -12.96 -2.49
N TYR A 124 3.49 -13.44 -2.57
CA TYR A 124 3.17 -14.83 -2.22
C TYR A 124 3.86 -15.81 -3.17
N TRP A 125 3.67 -15.66 -4.48
CA TRP A 125 4.17 -16.65 -5.44
C TRP A 125 5.70 -16.65 -5.53
N VAL A 126 6.33 -15.49 -5.46
CA VAL A 126 7.79 -15.40 -5.55
C VAL A 126 8.47 -16.10 -4.37
N ILE A 127 7.91 -15.97 -3.15
CA ILE A 127 8.39 -16.73 -1.99
C ILE A 127 8.00 -18.21 -2.09
N LYS A 128 6.74 -18.52 -2.46
CA LYS A 128 6.23 -19.90 -2.54
C LYS A 128 7.01 -20.76 -3.54
N LEU A 129 7.45 -20.16 -4.65
CA LEU A 129 8.26 -20.81 -5.68
C LEU A 129 9.76 -20.86 -5.32
N GLY A 130 10.18 -20.24 -4.21
CA GLY A 130 11.55 -20.29 -3.71
C GLY A 130 12.51 -19.27 -4.35
N PHE A 131 12.02 -18.29 -5.10
CA PHE A 131 12.86 -17.23 -5.67
C PHE A 131 13.30 -16.20 -4.63
N VAL A 132 12.51 -16.02 -3.56
CA VAL A 132 12.78 -15.11 -2.45
C VAL A 132 12.72 -15.87 -1.13
N ALA A 133 13.59 -15.49 -0.19
CA ALA A 133 13.61 -16.09 1.13
C ALA A 133 12.32 -15.78 1.92
N LYS A 134 11.84 -16.78 2.65
CA LYS A 134 10.74 -16.67 3.62
C LYS A 134 11.11 -15.74 4.78
N THR A 135 10.10 -15.18 5.44
CA THR A 135 10.28 -14.38 6.66
C THR A 135 10.66 -15.26 7.85
N ILE A 136 11.74 -14.88 8.54
CA ILE A 136 12.27 -15.54 9.75
C ILE A 136 12.53 -14.55 10.90
N ILE A 137 12.51 -13.24 10.64
CA ILE A 137 12.74 -12.18 11.62
C ILE A 137 11.51 -11.27 11.64
N GLN A 138 11.04 -10.93 12.84
CA GLN A 138 9.97 -9.96 13.01
C GLN A 138 10.53 -8.54 12.93
N THR A 139 9.95 -7.73 12.05
CA THR A 139 10.27 -6.31 11.94
C THR A 139 9.15 -5.47 12.53
N PRO A 140 9.40 -4.25 13.03
CA PRO A 140 8.34 -3.30 13.30
C PRO A 140 7.56 -3.00 12.00
N TRP A 141 6.23 -2.90 12.06
CA TRP A 141 5.43 -2.58 10.88
C TRP A 141 5.73 -1.22 10.22
N PRO A 142 6.18 -0.15 10.94
CA PRO A 142 6.56 1.09 10.29
C PRO A 142 8.00 1.04 9.76
N THR A 143 8.59 -0.14 9.57
CA THR A 143 9.91 -0.23 8.92
C THR A 143 9.83 0.40 7.53
N PRO A 144 10.80 1.25 7.14
CA PRO A 144 10.78 1.89 5.83
C PRO A 144 10.55 0.89 4.70
N VAL A 145 9.76 1.31 3.72
CA VAL A 145 9.37 0.52 2.55
C VAL A 145 10.57 -0.25 1.98
N GLY A 146 10.39 -1.56 1.74
CA GLY A 146 11.43 -2.45 1.22
C GLY A 146 12.33 -3.04 2.30
N LEU A 147 12.74 -2.25 3.30
CA LEU A 147 13.65 -2.72 4.34
C LEU A 147 13.03 -3.77 5.25
N GLY A 148 11.71 -3.73 5.45
CA GLY A 148 10.98 -4.78 6.18
C GLY A 148 11.17 -6.16 5.55
N ALA A 149 11.08 -6.25 4.22
CA ALA A 149 11.30 -7.49 3.47
C ALA A 149 12.75 -7.97 3.57
N TYR A 150 13.72 -7.05 3.46
CA TYR A 150 15.15 -7.35 3.58
C TYR A 150 15.51 -7.91 4.96
N VAL A 151 15.16 -7.19 6.02
CA VAL A 151 15.49 -7.56 7.40
C VAL A 151 14.70 -8.81 7.80
N GLY A 152 13.40 -8.84 7.49
CA GLY A 152 12.52 -9.96 7.85
C GLY A 152 12.94 -11.30 7.25
N SER A 153 13.61 -11.27 6.10
CA SER A 153 14.16 -12.45 5.41
C SER A 153 15.60 -12.81 5.79
N GLY A 154 16.20 -12.11 6.78
CA GLY A 154 17.59 -12.36 7.20
C GLY A 154 18.63 -11.74 6.27
N GLY A 155 18.31 -10.64 5.59
CA GLY A 155 19.22 -9.93 4.69
C GLY A 155 19.18 -10.42 3.24
N ASN A 156 18.06 -11.00 2.79
CA ASN A 156 17.92 -11.46 1.41
C ASN A 156 17.69 -10.26 0.48
N ILE A 157 18.67 -9.93 -0.36
CA ILE A 157 18.56 -8.84 -1.36
C ILE A 157 17.38 -9.06 -2.34
N PRO A 158 17.12 -10.27 -2.86
CA PRO A 158 15.92 -10.51 -3.67
C PRO A 158 14.61 -10.10 -2.99
N ALA A 159 14.47 -10.32 -1.67
CA ALA A 159 13.30 -9.87 -0.91
C ALA A 159 13.08 -8.36 -0.98
N PHE A 160 14.16 -7.58 -0.84
CA PHE A 160 14.12 -6.12 -0.99
C PHE A 160 13.63 -5.71 -2.38
N LEU A 161 14.23 -6.29 -3.43
CA LEU A 161 13.90 -5.95 -4.81
C LEU A 161 12.46 -6.32 -5.17
N VAL A 162 11.98 -7.47 -4.68
CA VAL A 162 10.61 -7.92 -4.92
C VAL A 162 9.59 -7.09 -4.14
N SER A 163 9.94 -6.61 -2.96
CA SER A 163 9.14 -5.59 -2.26
C SER A 163 9.00 -4.34 -3.14
N LEU A 164 10.09 -3.78 -3.68
CA LEU A 164 10.00 -2.63 -4.58
C LEU A 164 9.16 -2.93 -5.85
N LEU A 165 9.29 -4.13 -6.41
CA LEU A 165 8.45 -4.58 -7.52
C LEU A 165 6.97 -4.61 -7.15
N CYS A 166 6.61 -5.08 -5.94
CA CYS A 166 5.24 -5.04 -5.44
C CYS A 166 4.70 -3.60 -5.40
N ALA A 167 5.47 -2.64 -4.87
CA ALA A 167 5.06 -1.23 -4.87
C ALA A 167 4.87 -0.66 -6.28
N VAL A 168 5.74 -1.02 -7.23
CA VAL A 168 5.57 -0.62 -8.64
C VAL A 168 4.33 -1.26 -9.25
N ALA A 169 4.07 -2.53 -8.99
CA ALA A 169 2.89 -3.23 -9.50
C ALA A 169 1.59 -2.64 -8.92
N ALA A 170 1.55 -2.34 -7.62
CA ALA A 170 0.47 -1.58 -7.01
C ALA A 170 0.26 -0.22 -7.69
N PHE A 171 1.34 0.50 -7.94
CA PHE A 171 1.26 1.79 -8.60
C PHE A 171 0.69 1.70 -10.02
N VAL A 172 1.07 0.69 -10.80
CA VAL A 172 0.51 0.45 -12.13
C VAL A 172 -1.01 0.28 -12.08
N VAL A 173 -1.52 -0.39 -11.04
CA VAL A 173 -2.97 -0.50 -10.80
C VAL A 173 -3.60 0.86 -10.49
N TRP A 174 -2.96 1.67 -9.63
CA TRP A 174 -3.43 3.00 -9.26
C TRP A 174 -3.39 4.03 -10.39
N PHE A 175 -2.37 3.96 -11.24
CA PHE A 175 -2.00 4.99 -12.20
C PHE A 175 -3.16 5.50 -13.08
N PRO A 176 -3.95 4.65 -13.77
CA PRO A 176 -5.02 5.15 -14.62
C PRO A 176 -6.10 5.92 -13.83
N PHE A 177 -6.43 5.46 -12.63
CA PHE A 177 -7.47 6.05 -11.80
C PHE A 177 -7.04 7.38 -11.20
N ILE A 178 -5.83 7.45 -10.65
CA ILE A 178 -5.35 8.70 -10.05
C ILE A 178 -5.08 9.76 -11.11
N LYS A 179 -4.57 9.37 -12.28
CA LYS A 179 -4.37 10.31 -13.39
C LYS A 179 -5.68 10.91 -13.88
N MET A 180 -6.73 10.09 -13.95
CA MET A 180 -8.08 10.56 -14.30
C MET A 180 -8.61 11.53 -13.24
N TYR A 181 -8.49 11.17 -11.96
CA TYR A 181 -8.96 12.01 -10.86
C TYR A 181 -8.21 13.34 -10.76
N ASP A 182 -6.87 13.34 -10.94
CA ASP A 182 -6.06 14.56 -11.01
C ASP A 182 -6.51 15.48 -12.16
N SER A 183 -6.86 14.90 -13.31
CA SER A 183 -7.36 15.67 -14.46
C SER A 183 -8.73 16.29 -14.21
N GLN A 184 -9.59 15.61 -13.44
CA GLN A 184 -10.89 16.13 -13.02
C GLN A 184 -10.72 17.31 -12.07
N LEU A 185 -9.91 17.16 -11.01
CA LEU A 185 -9.62 18.22 -10.06
C LEU A 185 -8.99 19.45 -10.73
N LEU A 186 -8.02 19.25 -11.62
CA LEU A 186 -7.40 20.36 -12.36
C LEU A 186 -8.43 21.14 -13.20
N LYS A 187 -9.43 20.45 -13.77
CA LYS A 187 -10.48 21.10 -14.54
C LYS A 187 -11.36 21.95 -13.62
N GLU A 188 -11.78 21.40 -12.49
CA GLU A 188 -12.58 22.10 -11.47
C GLU A 188 -11.84 23.32 -10.90
N GLU A 189 -10.55 23.18 -10.58
CA GLU A 189 -9.69 24.29 -10.12
C GLU A 189 -9.66 25.46 -11.13
N ARG A 190 -9.57 25.15 -12.43
CA ARG A 190 -9.57 26.16 -13.50
C ARG A 190 -10.92 26.84 -13.70
N GLU A 191 -12.00 26.06 -13.66
CA GLU A 191 -13.37 26.59 -13.79
C GLU A 191 -13.70 27.52 -12.61
N ASN A 192 -13.30 27.15 -11.39
CA ASN A 192 -13.48 27.98 -10.20
C ASN A 192 -12.64 29.26 -10.28
N ALA A 193 -11.38 29.19 -10.73
CA ALA A 193 -10.54 30.37 -10.92
C ALA A 193 -11.13 31.34 -11.96
N ALA A 194 -11.69 30.83 -13.06
CA ALA A 194 -12.34 31.65 -14.08
C ALA A 194 -13.59 32.35 -13.53
N ALA A 195 -14.46 31.61 -12.83
CA ALA A 195 -15.67 32.17 -12.22
C ALA A 195 -15.38 33.27 -11.20
N ILE A 196 -14.30 33.15 -10.41
CA ILE A 196 -13.85 34.19 -9.47
C ILE A 196 -13.33 35.42 -10.22
N SER A 197 -12.67 35.24 -11.36
CA SER A 197 -12.14 36.37 -12.15
C SER A 197 -13.22 37.16 -12.91
N GLU A 198 -14.40 36.56 -13.12
CA GLU A 198 -15.55 37.17 -13.79
C GLU A 198 -16.53 37.87 -12.81
N ALA A 199 -16.36 37.68 -11.50
CA ALA A 199 -17.19 38.25 -10.44
C ALA A 199 -16.59 39.55 -9.85
#